data_AF-A0AAD9YH28-F1
#
_entry.id   AF-A0AAD9YH28-F1
#
_cell.length_a   1.000
_cell.length_b   1.000
_cell.length_c   1.000
_cell.angle_alpha   90.00
_cell.angle_beta   90.00
_cell.angle_gamma   90.00
#
_symmetry.space_group_name_H-M   'P 1'
#
loop_
_entity.id
_entity.type
_entity.pdbx_description
1 polymer ?
#
loop_
_entity_poly.entity_id
_entity_poly.type
_entity_poly.pdbx_seq_one_letter_code
_entity_poly.pdbx_strand_id
1 'polypeptide(L)'
;MAPKLLSDTWERWAPAVTYLINQQFLPIHDHEKFQSYINSELKKGNSIRLDDYGCQFIIDLIETSPGKCDIVAFSVVKFFQHSLTGGEVITELPANYPRDSDHVELIRGMETVSIARSGNIQPMCCREGWMKASQKDFRHPRAIAETSRQKIVKVATERKIQTLKLTQMEPERKSPAAKTGDLEVNDELNRNLSALCKKAATLLASKGEYKTTTVDENISTQDAISFISKVIDDLQHWAPSGPFHQARHKGLSKKVTPLKPRVKIKQRHSQEKLQLESEVRRITEEKEQLEKINGDLKSDVELFRSRAKDAKQELEQLTGQNSADANGEELAENSAHQSTTQLQEAFQQPKEIQGHAELDSKDEQIDAAFFDEDELEDELEKAFAEELGKTAKNEDAASKESGKLRHVSQLETELQTTKDALKNKTEELALATEQHARELVEAGGSKEKCRCKNKEAYVESLEEHVEKLRGTMEDVLRHVSTYQGRKRRRTEGPDFEY
;
A
#
# COMPACT_ATOMS: atom_id res chain seq x y z
N MET A 1 -20.63 3.94 -22.87
CA MET A 1 -21.50 4.80 -22.04
C MET A 1 -20.68 5.97 -21.53
N ALA A 2 -21.26 7.18 -21.37
CA ALA A 2 -20.52 8.29 -20.77
C ALA A 2 -20.37 8.05 -19.25
N PRO A 3 -19.18 8.27 -18.67
CA PRO A 3 -19.00 8.20 -17.23
C PRO A 3 -19.92 9.17 -16.50
N LYS A 4 -20.43 8.76 -15.34
CA LYS A 4 -21.29 9.58 -14.47
C LYS A 4 -20.68 9.65 -13.07
N LEU A 5 -20.79 10.79 -12.40
CA LEU A 5 -20.43 10.86 -10.98
C LEU A 5 -21.41 10.06 -10.11
N LEU A 6 -20.96 9.62 -8.94
CA LEU A 6 -21.86 9.04 -7.94
C LEU A 6 -22.89 10.09 -7.49
N SER A 7 -24.09 9.63 -7.13
CA SER A 7 -25.21 10.52 -6.79
C SER A 7 -24.93 11.42 -5.59
N ASP A 8 -24.08 10.97 -4.67
CA ASP A 8 -23.71 11.66 -3.44
C ASP A 8 -22.42 12.49 -3.56
N THR A 9 -21.67 12.38 -4.66
CA THR A 9 -20.37 13.04 -4.83
C THR A 9 -20.50 14.55 -4.62
N TRP A 10 -21.52 15.19 -5.18
CA TRP A 10 -21.69 16.64 -5.07
C TRP A 10 -22.07 17.10 -3.67
N GLU A 11 -22.87 16.32 -2.95
CA GLU A 11 -23.21 16.62 -1.56
C GLU A 11 -21.97 16.55 -0.66
N ARG A 12 -21.12 15.53 -0.87
CA ARG A 12 -19.86 15.37 -0.14
C ARG A 12 -18.88 16.51 -0.41
N TRP A 13 -18.76 16.93 -1.67
CA TRP A 13 -17.76 17.89 -2.11
C TRP A 13 -18.24 19.36 -2.14
N ALA A 14 -19.53 19.63 -1.89
CA ALA A 14 -20.10 20.98 -1.84
C ALA A 14 -19.36 21.95 -0.89
N PRO A 15 -18.91 21.56 0.32
CA PRO A 15 -18.12 22.43 1.18
C PRO A 15 -16.80 22.88 0.54
N ALA A 16 -16.11 21.97 -0.15
CA ALA A 16 -14.85 22.27 -0.82
C ALA A 16 -15.07 23.20 -2.01
N VAL A 17 -16.09 22.95 -2.83
CA VAL A 17 -16.44 23.83 -3.96
C VAL A 17 -16.81 25.23 -3.46
N THR A 18 -17.59 25.33 -2.38
CA THR A 18 -17.94 26.62 -1.77
C THR A 18 -16.71 27.38 -1.28
N TYR A 19 -15.78 26.68 -0.61
CA TYR A 19 -14.50 27.26 -0.22
C TYR A 19 -13.73 27.80 -1.43
N LEU A 20 -13.60 27.00 -2.49
CA LEU A 20 -12.87 27.39 -3.70
C LEU A 20 -13.50 28.57 -4.44
N ILE A 21 -14.83 28.67 -4.48
CA ILE A 21 -15.56 29.82 -5.02
C ILE A 21 -15.28 31.07 -4.17
N ASN A 22 -15.39 30.95 -2.84
CA ASN A 22 -15.16 32.05 -1.91
C ASN A 22 -13.73 32.59 -1.97
N GLN A 23 -12.76 31.72 -2.19
CA GLN A 23 -11.36 32.09 -2.40
C GLN A 23 -11.06 32.62 -3.81
N GLN A 24 -12.06 32.64 -4.71
CA GLN A 24 -11.92 33.05 -6.11
C GLN A 24 -10.89 32.21 -6.88
N PHE A 25 -10.74 30.92 -6.52
CA PHE A 25 -9.84 30.01 -7.23
C PHE A 25 -10.50 29.33 -8.42
N LEU A 26 -11.83 29.34 -8.48
CA LEU A 26 -12.60 28.76 -9.57
C LEU A 26 -12.98 29.83 -10.60
N PRO A 27 -12.79 29.56 -11.90
CA PRO A 27 -13.28 30.44 -12.96
C PRO A 27 -14.81 30.44 -13.07
N ILE A 28 -15.48 29.44 -12.48
CA ILE A 28 -16.93 29.30 -12.46
C ILE A 28 -17.41 29.51 -11.02
N HIS A 29 -18.08 30.64 -10.76
CA HIS A 29 -18.55 31.04 -9.42
C HIS A 29 -19.94 30.51 -9.05
N ASP A 30 -20.52 29.66 -9.88
CA ASP A 30 -21.87 29.12 -9.71
C ASP A 30 -21.80 27.60 -9.62
N HIS A 31 -22.39 27.03 -8.56
CA HIS A 31 -22.33 25.59 -8.28
C HIS A 31 -22.96 24.75 -9.39
N GLU A 32 -24.13 25.16 -9.91
CA GLU A 32 -24.84 24.39 -10.94
C GLU A 32 -24.08 24.40 -12.27
N LYS A 33 -23.54 25.57 -12.66
CA LYS A 33 -22.68 25.69 -13.84
C LYS A 33 -21.39 24.89 -13.69
N PHE A 34 -20.79 24.91 -12.50
CA PHE A 34 -19.57 24.14 -12.23
C PHE A 34 -19.86 22.63 -12.34
N GLN A 35 -20.94 22.15 -11.71
CA GLN A 35 -21.38 20.76 -11.82
C GLN A 35 -21.68 20.35 -13.27
N SER A 36 -22.40 21.19 -14.02
CA SER A 36 -22.68 20.94 -15.44
C SER A 36 -21.39 20.86 -16.27
N TYR A 37 -20.43 21.75 -16.01
CA TYR A 37 -19.14 21.74 -16.67
C TYR A 37 -18.39 20.42 -16.38
N ILE A 38 -18.29 20.02 -15.10
CA ILE A 38 -17.61 18.77 -14.73
C ILE A 38 -18.24 17.56 -15.40
N ASN A 39 -19.58 17.46 -15.40
CA ASN A 39 -20.28 16.36 -16.05
C ASN A 39 -19.99 16.28 -17.56
N SER A 40 -19.77 17.41 -18.24
CA SER A 40 -19.39 17.44 -19.65
C SER A 40 -17.95 16.98 -19.91
N GLU A 41 -17.08 17.19 -18.91
CA GLU A 41 -15.64 16.96 -18.99
C GLU A 41 -15.21 15.56 -18.53
N LEU A 42 -16.09 14.78 -17.88
CA LEU A 42 -15.79 13.42 -17.38
C LEU A 42 -15.25 12.47 -18.46
N LYS A 43 -15.52 12.73 -19.74
CA LYS A 43 -15.04 11.91 -20.85
C LYS A 43 -13.54 12.11 -21.15
N LYS A 44 -12.92 13.16 -20.64
CA LYS A 44 -11.53 13.53 -21.00
C LYS A 44 -10.46 12.79 -20.19
N GLY A 45 -10.85 12.00 -19.18
CA GLY A 45 -9.96 11.12 -18.44
C GLY A 45 -10.08 11.29 -16.92
N ASN A 46 -9.05 10.85 -16.21
CA ASN A 46 -9.03 10.80 -14.74
C ASN A 46 -8.64 12.13 -14.08
N SER A 47 -8.34 13.16 -14.87
CA SER A 47 -8.08 14.50 -14.35
C SER A 47 -8.70 15.55 -15.27
N ILE A 48 -9.49 16.46 -14.70
CA ILE A 48 -10.03 17.63 -15.40
C ILE A 48 -9.17 18.83 -15.02
N ARG A 49 -8.69 19.59 -16.00
CA ARG A 49 -7.88 20.79 -15.78
C ARG A 49 -8.62 22.01 -16.29
N LEU A 50 -8.65 23.05 -15.48
CA LEU A 50 -9.12 24.39 -15.85
C LEU A 50 -7.98 25.36 -15.59
N ASP A 51 -7.52 26.04 -16.63
CA ASP A 51 -6.51 27.08 -16.51
C ASP A 51 -7.23 28.44 -16.49
N ASP A 52 -6.91 29.27 -15.50
CA ASP A 52 -7.37 30.66 -15.38
C ASP A 52 -6.16 31.57 -15.04
N TYR A 53 -6.31 32.88 -15.18
CA TYR A 53 -5.20 33.84 -15.11
C TYR A 53 -4.37 33.72 -13.81
N GLY A 54 -3.27 32.96 -13.90
CA GLY A 54 -2.36 32.74 -12.78
C GLY A 54 -2.79 31.61 -11.82
N CYS A 55 -3.74 30.75 -12.20
CA CYS A 55 -4.02 29.53 -11.47
C CYS A 55 -4.36 28.37 -12.41
N GLN A 56 -3.95 27.17 -12.00
CA GLN A 56 -4.38 25.93 -12.62
C GLN A 56 -5.21 25.17 -11.60
N PHE A 57 -6.48 24.99 -11.91
CA PHE A 57 -7.40 24.18 -11.14
C PHE A 57 -7.45 22.77 -11.72
N ILE A 58 -7.32 21.76 -10.86
CA ILE A 58 -7.26 20.35 -11.25
C ILE A 58 -8.23 19.57 -10.37
N ILE A 59 -9.01 18.70 -11.01
CA ILE A 59 -9.91 17.76 -10.34
C ILE A 59 -9.42 16.38 -10.68
N ASP A 60 -8.99 15.63 -9.67
CA ASP A 60 -8.59 14.25 -9.84
C ASP A 60 -9.77 13.33 -9.55
N LEU A 61 -10.03 12.42 -10.48
CA LEU A 61 -11.16 11.51 -10.50
C LEU A 61 -10.67 10.06 -10.38
N ILE A 62 -11.51 9.21 -9.80
CA ILE A 62 -11.30 7.76 -9.76
C ILE A 62 -12.53 7.05 -10.33
N GLU A 63 -12.32 6.04 -11.15
CA GLU A 63 -13.38 5.14 -11.57
C GLU A 63 -13.70 4.16 -10.43
N THR A 64 -14.92 4.19 -9.92
CA THR A 64 -15.37 3.35 -8.80
C THR A 64 -16.07 2.07 -9.27
N SER A 65 -16.67 2.13 -10.46
CA SER A 65 -17.25 1.00 -11.20
C SER A 65 -17.38 1.39 -12.67
N PRO A 66 -17.59 0.45 -13.62
CA PRO A 66 -17.64 0.76 -15.05
C PRO A 66 -18.60 1.92 -15.37
N GLY A 67 -18.03 3.04 -15.82
CA GLY A 67 -18.79 4.25 -16.15
C GLY A 67 -19.33 5.04 -14.95
N LYS A 68 -18.85 4.77 -13.73
CA LYS A 68 -19.07 5.62 -12.55
C LYS A 68 -17.76 6.15 -11.99
N CYS A 69 -17.69 7.45 -11.76
CA CYS A 69 -16.53 8.13 -11.22
C CYS A 69 -16.85 8.78 -9.88
N ASP A 70 -15.82 9.00 -9.07
CA ASP A 70 -15.89 9.86 -7.88
C ASP A 70 -14.73 10.85 -7.89
N ILE A 71 -14.88 11.94 -7.14
CA ILE A 71 -13.82 12.94 -6.96
C ILE A 71 -12.88 12.45 -5.85
N VAL A 72 -11.58 12.49 -6.12
CA VAL A 72 -10.52 12.17 -5.16
C VAL A 72 -9.97 13.43 -4.52
N ALA A 73 -9.72 14.46 -5.34
CA ALA A 73 -9.09 15.69 -4.90
C ALA A 73 -9.48 16.89 -5.75
N PHE A 74 -9.51 18.06 -5.11
CA PHE A 74 -9.40 19.35 -5.79
C PHE A 74 -8.01 19.93 -5.56
N SER A 75 -7.33 20.33 -6.62
CA SER A 75 -6.02 20.99 -6.52
C SER A 75 -6.05 22.36 -7.17
N VAL A 76 -5.45 23.34 -6.52
CA VAL A 76 -5.20 24.68 -7.06
C VAL A 76 -3.70 24.91 -7.06
N VAL A 77 -3.12 25.20 -8.21
CA VAL A 77 -1.71 25.58 -8.33
C VAL A 77 -1.64 27.01 -8.82
N LYS A 78 -1.09 27.91 -8.01
CA LYS A 78 -1.04 29.36 -8.28
C LYS A 78 0.30 29.74 -8.90
N PHE A 79 0.25 30.54 -9.96
CA PHE A 79 1.39 31.02 -10.73
C PHE A 79 1.34 32.54 -10.89
N PHE A 80 2.50 33.20 -10.83
CA PHE A 80 2.66 34.60 -11.20
C PHE A 80 3.91 34.74 -12.06
N GLN A 81 3.77 35.27 -13.29
CA GLN A 81 4.90 35.44 -14.23
C GLN A 81 5.78 34.17 -14.34
N HIS A 82 5.15 33.01 -14.52
CA HIS A 82 5.77 31.68 -14.58
C HIS A 82 6.39 31.14 -13.28
N SER A 83 6.36 31.91 -12.19
CA SER A 83 6.82 31.49 -10.88
C SER A 83 5.68 30.91 -10.05
N LEU A 84 5.92 29.80 -9.36
CA LEU A 84 4.95 29.22 -8.43
C LEU A 84 4.78 30.14 -7.22
N THR A 85 3.55 30.59 -6.96
CA THR A 85 3.24 31.43 -5.78
C THR A 85 2.66 30.62 -4.62
N GLY A 86 2.23 29.39 -4.89
CA GLY A 86 1.75 28.42 -3.92
C GLY A 86 0.70 27.51 -4.53
N GLY A 87 0.02 26.73 -3.70
CA GLY A 87 -1.09 25.89 -4.12
C GLY A 87 -1.76 25.23 -2.93
N GLU A 88 -2.88 24.59 -3.19
CA GLU A 88 -3.68 23.88 -2.19
C GLU A 88 -4.20 22.58 -2.83
N VAL A 89 -4.18 21.49 -2.07
CA VAL A 89 -4.81 20.22 -2.44
C VAL A 89 -5.81 19.86 -1.35
N ILE A 90 -7.07 19.72 -1.73
CA ILE A 90 -8.19 19.38 -0.85
C ILE A 90 -8.57 17.93 -1.11
N THR A 91 -8.54 17.09 -0.07
CA THR A 91 -8.89 15.66 -0.13
C THR A 91 -9.87 15.30 0.98
N GLU A 92 -10.65 14.23 0.82
CA GLU A 92 -11.50 13.73 1.93
C GLU A 92 -10.65 13.27 3.13
N LEU A 93 -11.08 13.61 4.35
CA LEU A 93 -10.48 13.06 5.57
C LEU A 93 -10.88 11.59 5.74
N PRO A 94 -9.98 10.74 6.29
CA PRO A 94 -10.35 9.39 6.69
C PRO A 94 -11.53 9.39 7.68
N ALA A 95 -12.47 8.46 7.55
CA ALA A 95 -13.61 8.34 8.48
C ALA A 95 -13.19 8.19 9.96
N ASN A 96 -12.01 7.60 10.19
CA ASN A 96 -11.44 7.36 11.53
C ASN A 96 -10.55 8.53 12.01
N TYR A 97 -10.54 9.66 11.31
CA TYR A 97 -9.74 10.81 11.73
C TYR A 97 -10.35 11.44 12.99
N PRO A 98 -9.57 11.59 14.09
CA PRO A 98 -10.08 12.12 15.34
C PRO A 98 -10.52 13.58 15.17
N ARG A 99 -11.83 13.83 15.32
CA ARG A 99 -12.44 15.17 15.24
C ARG A 99 -12.01 16.12 16.35
N ASP A 100 -11.41 15.60 17.43
CA ASP A 100 -11.01 16.36 18.62
C ASP A 100 -9.57 16.91 18.53
N SER A 101 -8.91 16.77 17.39
CA SER A 101 -7.63 17.45 17.19
C SER A 101 -7.88 18.96 17.08
N ASP A 102 -7.05 19.79 17.72
CA ASP A 102 -7.05 21.26 17.64
C ASP A 102 -6.81 21.82 16.21
N HIS A 103 -6.99 20.98 15.20
CA HIS A 103 -6.90 21.32 13.80
C HIS A 103 -8.13 22.12 13.40
N VAL A 104 -7.90 23.35 12.95
CA VAL A 104 -8.92 24.17 12.31
C VAL A 104 -9.25 23.49 10.98
N GLU A 105 -10.29 22.65 10.97
CA GLU A 105 -10.91 22.20 9.73
C GLU A 105 -11.42 23.44 8.99
N LEU A 106 -10.64 23.96 8.03
CA LEU A 106 -11.10 25.04 7.14
C LEU A 106 -12.35 24.60 6.35
N ILE A 107 -12.44 23.31 6.05
CA ILE A 107 -13.52 22.68 5.30
C ILE A 107 -13.92 21.41 6.04
N ARG A 108 -15.17 21.35 6.50
CA ARG A 108 -15.68 20.24 7.31
C ARG A 108 -15.47 18.89 6.63
N GLY A 109 -14.81 17.95 7.29
CA GLY A 109 -14.57 16.59 6.78
C GLY A 109 -13.56 16.49 5.63
N MET A 110 -12.81 17.56 5.35
CA MET A 110 -11.80 17.60 4.28
C MET A 110 -10.44 18.02 4.83
N GLU A 111 -9.38 17.43 4.28
CA GLU A 111 -7.99 17.76 4.54
C GLU A 111 -7.53 18.79 3.51
N THR A 112 -6.95 19.91 3.95
CA THR A 112 -6.36 20.91 3.05
C THR A 112 -4.85 20.94 3.22
N VAL A 113 -4.13 20.58 2.17
CA VAL A 113 -2.67 20.51 2.15
C VAL A 113 -2.11 21.65 1.30
N SER A 114 -1.37 22.57 1.92
CA SER A 114 -0.78 23.70 1.22
C SER A 114 0.56 23.33 0.56
N ILE A 115 0.73 23.77 -0.69
CA ILE A 115 1.97 23.71 -1.45
C ILE A 115 2.62 25.09 -1.37
N ALA A 116 3.82 25.17 -0.80
CA ALA A 116 4.57 26.42 -0.68
C ALA A 116 5.12 26.88 -2.04
N ARG A 117 5.61 28.12 -2.09
CA ARG A 117 6.31 28.71 -3.26
C ARG A 117 7.49 27.87 -3.76
N SER A 118 8.14 27.11 -2.87
CA SER A 118 9.23 26.21 -3.25
C SER A 118 8.74 24.90 -3.89
N GLY A 119 7.43 24.69 -3.99
CA GLY A 119 6.81 23.41 -4.38
C GLY A 119 6.78 22.37 -3.26
N ASN A 120 7.43 22.65 -2.13
CA ASN A 120 7.39 21.78 -0.96
C ASN A 120 6.02 21.85 -0.32
N ILE A 121 5.59 20.72 0.22
CA ILE A 121 4.36 20.65 0.97
C ILE A 121 4.62 21.22 2.36
N GLN A 122 3.82 22.21 2.74
CA GLN A 122 3.72 22.61 4.13
C GLN A 122 2.59 21.78 4.72
N PRO A 123 2.90 20.74 5.51
CA PRO A 123 1.86 19.98 6.18
C PRO A 123 1.18 20.92 7.17
N MET A 124 -0.02 21.39 6.85
CA MET A 124 -0.90 22.00 7.87
C MET A 124 -1.51 20.92 8.77
N CYS A 125 -1.57 19.66 8.28
CA CYS A 125 -2.33 18.58 8.92
C CYS A 125 -1.78 17.15 8.65
N CYS A 126 -0.69 16.99 7.88
CA CYS A 126 -0.14 15.65 7.61
C CYS A 126 0.77 15.18 8.74
N ARG A 127 0.65 13.90 9.15
CA ARG A 127 1.53 13.26 10.13
C ARG A 127 3.01 13.45 9.74
N GLU A 128 3.81 13.84 10.73
CA GLU A 128 5.26 13.94 10.65
C GLU A 128 5.82 12.60 10.13
N GLY A 129 6.46 12.62 8.95
CA GLY A 129 7.03 11.41 8.31
C GLY A 129 6.38 10.97 7.00
N TRP A 130 5.21 11.51 6.61
CA TRP A 130 4.55 11.11 5.36
C TRP A 130 5.28 11.63 4.12
N MET A 131 6.01 12.74 4.25
CA MET A 131 6.70 13.36 3.12
C MET A 131 8.07 13.89 3.55
N LYS A 132 9.13 13.10 3.27
CA LYS A 132 10.49 13.61 3.33
C LYS A 132 10.68 14.58 2.17
N ALA A 133 10.96 15.84 2.47
CA ALA A 133 11.34 16.82 1.45
C ALA A 133 12.58 16.29 0.71
N SER A 134 12.48 16.05 -0.59
CA SER A 134 13.66 15.72 -1.40
C SER A 134 14.45 17.00 -1.60
N GLN A 135 15.45 17.24 -0.76
CA GLN A 135 16.23 18.48 -0.71
C GLN A 135 17.10 18.78 -1.95
N LYS A 136 17.08 17.97 -3.03
CA LYS A 136 18.15 18.03 -4.04
C LYS A 136 17.78 18.54 -5.45
N ASP A 137 16.51 18.76 -5.79
CA ASP A 137 16.13 19.22 -7.14
C ASP A 137 15.49 20.62 -7.12
N PHE A 138 16.31 21.67 -7.00
CA PHE A 138 15.86 23.07 -6.97
C PHE A 138 15.46 23.67 -8.33
N ARG A 139 15.56 22.92 -9.44
CA ARG A 139 15.54 23.57 -10.77
C ARG A 139 14.17 24.00 -11.26
N HIS A 140 13.06 23.43 -10.79
CA HIS A 140 11.72 23.82 -11.24
C HIS A 140 10.64 23.71 -10.14
N PRO A 141 10.36 24.79 -9.38
CA PRO A 141 9.31 24.80 -8.34
C PRO A 141 7.95 24.29 -8.82
N ARG A 142 7.60 24.54 -10.09
CA ARG A 142 6.39 24.02 -10.73
C ARG A 142 6.38 22.49 -10.83
N ALA A 143 7.50 21.87 -11.23
CA ALA A 143 7.61 20.42 -11.30
C ALA A 143 7.57 19.78 -9.91
N ILE A 144 8.19 20.43 -8.92
CA ILE A 144 8.13 20.01 -7.52
C ILE A 144 6.68 20.08 -7.01
N ALA A 145 5.97 21.18 -7.25
CA ALA A 145 4.57 21.33 -6.87
C ALA A 145 3.67 20.28 -7.52
N GLU A 146 3.86 19.99 -8.80
CA GLU A 146 3.10 18.94 -9.49
C GLU A 146 3.41 17.56 -8.91
N THR A 147 4.68 17.27 -8.61
CA THR A 147 5.08 16.01 -7.98
C THR A 147 4.49 15.88 -6.57
N SER A 148 4.54 16.96 -5.80
CA SER A 148 3.94 17.10 -4.48
C SER A 148 2.43 16.84 -4.53
N ARG A 149 1.73 17.51 -5.44
CA ARG A 149 0.29 17.30 -5.71
C ARG A 149 0.00 15.84 -6.04
N GLN A 150 0.73 15.26 -6.99
CA GLN A 150 0.54 13.86 -7.39
C GLN A 150 0.76 12.87 -6.24
N LYS A 151 1.71 13.14 -5.33
CA LYS A 151 1.90 12.33 -4.12
C LYS A 151 0.68 12.39 -3.19
N ILE A 152 0.15 13.59 -2.93
CA ILE A 152 -1.05 13.77 -2.10
C ILE A 152 -2.25 13.05 -2.73
N VAL A 153 -2.47 13.27 -4.03
CA VAL A 153 -3.55 12.65 -4.79
C VAL A 153 -3.42 11.13 -4.79
N LYS A 154 -2.23 10.58 -5.03
CA LYS A 154 -1.99 9.12 -4.99
C LYS A 154 -2.43 8.53 -3.65
N VAL A 155 -2.03 9.15 -2.56
CA VAL A 155 -2.39 8.72 -1.20
C VAL A 155 -3.90 8.81 -0.96
N ALA A 156 -4.55 9.87 -1.42
CA ALA A 156 -6.01 10.01 -1.35
C ALA A 156 -6.74 8.94 -2.20
N THR A 157 -6.24 8.66 -3.41
CA THR A 157 -6.73 7.58 -4.27
C THR A 157 -6.62 6.23 -3.58
N GLU A 158 -5.47 5.92 -2.98
CA GLU A 158 -5.24 4.67 -2.24
C GLU A 158 -6.22 4.51 -1.07
N ARG A 159 -6.42 5.57 -0.28
CA ARG A 159 -7.42 5.62 0.80
C ARG A 159 -8.82 5.33 0.25
N LYS A 160 -9.20 5.99 -0.84
CA LYS A 160 -10.51 5.81 -1.48
C LYS A 160 -10.74 4.38 -1.97
N ILE A 161 -9.74 3.79 -2.60
CA ILE A 161 -9.77 2.38 -3.04
C ILE A 161 -9.97 1.45 -1.85
N GLN A 162 -9.26 1.68 -0.73
CA GLN A 162 -9.42 0.88 0.48
C GLN A 162 -10.84 0.98 1.04
N THR A 163 -11.42 2.19 1.11
CA THR A 163 -12.81 2.39 1.55
C THR A 163 -13.81 1.67 0.64
N LEU A 164 -13.62 1.74 -0.68
CA LEU A 164 -14.47 1.04 -1.65
C LEU A 164 -14.37 -0.48 -1.48
N LYS A 165 -13.16 -1.01 -1.28
CA LYS A 165 -12.95 -2.44 -1.01
C LYS A 165 -13.66 -2.88 0.27
N LEU A 166 -13.53 -2.11 1.35
CA LEU A 166 -14.22 -2.40 2.61
C LEU A 166 -15.75 -2.39 2.44
N THR A 167 -16.28 -1.41 1.71
CA THR A 167 -17.72 -1.29 1.45
C THR A 167 -18.25 -2.43 0.57
N GLN A 168 -17.47 -2.90 -0.41
CA GLN A 168 -17.83 -4.06 -1.23
C GLN A 168 -17.69 -5.39 -0.47
N MET A 169 -16.77 -5.45 0.49
CA MET A 169 -16.54 -6.62 1.32
C MET A 169 -17.48 -6.74 2.51
N GLU A 170 -18.27 -5.72 2.85
CA GLU A 170 -19.45 -5.93 3.69
C GLU A 170 -20.45 -6.69 2.82
N PRO A 171 -20.56 -8.04 2.94
CA PRO A 171 -21.54 -8.75 2.17
C PRO A 171 -22.89 -8.15 2.50
N GLU A 172 -23.75 -8.00 1.49
CA GLU A 172 -25.18 -7.80 1.72
C GLU A 172 -25.59 -8.81 2.79
N ARG A 173 -25.72 -8.36 4.04
CA ARG A 173 -26.49 -9.06 5.07
C ARG A 173 -27.96 -8.93 4.63
N LYS A 174 -28.28 -9.51 3.48
CA LYS A 174 -29.58 -10.06 3.20
C LYS A 174 -29.77 -11.07 4.32
N SER A 175 -30.53 -10.63 5.32
CA SER A 175 -31.12 -11.49 6.35
C SER A 175 -31.45 -12.83 5.69
N PRO A 176 -30.71 -13.91 6.00
CA PRO A 176 -31.02 -15.20 5.42
C PRO A 176 -32.44 -15.52 5.88
N ALA A 177 -33.33 -15.74 4.91
CA ALA A 177 -34.64 -16.31 5.19
C ALA A 177 -34.42 -17.53 6.08
N ALA A 178 -35.06 -17.49 7.25
CA ALA A 178 -34.97 -18.44 8.34
C ALA A 178 -34.69 -19.87 7.86
N LYS A 179 -33.42 -20.27 7.90
CA LYS A 179 -33.04 -21.69 7.93
C LYS A 179 -32.68 -22.00 9.37
N THR A 180 -33.24 -23.09 9.84
CA THR A 180 -33.34 -23.66 11.19
C THR A 180 -32.01 -23.92 11.95
N GLY A 181 -30.92 -23.23 11.60
CA GLY A 181 -29.64 -23.27 12.32
C GLY A 181 -29.48 -22.18 13.41
N ASP A 182 -30.35 -21.18 13.47
CA ASP A 182 -30.27 -20.07 14.45
C ASP A 182 -30.71 -20.44 15.88
N LEU A 183 -31.21 -21.66 16.11
CA LEU A 183 -31.62 -22.10 17.45
C LEU A 183 -30.42 -22.27 18.39
N GLU A 184 -29.29 -22.80 17.92
CA GLU A 184 -28.13 -23.05 18.80
C GLU A 184 -27.44 -21.75 19.24
N VAL A 185 -27.34 -20.76 18.35
CA VAL A 185 -26.72 -19.46 18.66
C VAL A 185 -27.62 -18.67 19.64
N ASN A 186 -28.93 -18.77 19.48
CA ASN A 186 -29.88 -18.11 20.38
C ASN A 186 -29.91 -18.78 21.76
N ASP A 187 -29.75 -20.11 21.82
CA ASP A 187 -29.65 -20.86 23.08
C ASP A 187 -28.36 -20.54 23.84
N GLU A 188 -27.22 -20.41 23.16
CA GLU A 188 -25.94 -20.00 23.76
C GLU A 188 -26.02 -18.56 24.30
N LEU A 189 -26.63 -17.64 23.54
CA LEU A 189 -26.83 -16.25 23.96
C LEU A 189 -27.75 -16.16 25.18
N ASN A 190 -28.87 -16.89 25.18
CA ASN A 190 -29.81 -16.90 26.31
C ASN A 190 -29.20 -17.55 27.56
N ARG A 191 -28.38 -18.60 27.42
CA ARG A 191 -27.60 -19.17 28.54
C ARG A 191 -26.63 -18.15 29.12
N ASN A 192 -25.91 -17.42 28.26
CA ASN A 192 -24.95 -16.40 28.70
C ASN A 192 -25.64 -15.22 29.40
N LEU A 193 -26.77 -14.74 28.87
CA LEU A 193 -27.56 -13.68 29.54
C LEU A 193 -28.14 -14.15 30.87
N SER A 194 -28.68 -15.36 30.95
CA SER A 194 -29.22 -15.94 32.18
C SER A 194 -28.13 -16.09 33.25
N ALA A 195 -26.93 -16.56 32.86
CA ALA A 195 -25.77 -16.63 33.75
C ALA A 195 -25.32 -15.24 34.25
N LEU A 196 -25.36 -14.22 33.39
CA LEU A 196 -25.02 -12.84 33.77
C LEU A 196 -26.05 -12.27 34.77
N CYS A 197 -27.35 -12.50 34.53
CA CYS A 197 -28.43 -12.09 35.42
C CYS A 197 -28.32 -12.77 36.79
N LYS A 198 -28.02 -14.07 36.84
CA LYS A 198 -27.77 -14.81 38.09
C LYS A 198 -26.60 -14.22 38.87
N LYS A 199 -25.48 -13.86 38.21
CA LYS A 199 -24.32 -13.19 38.84
C LYS A 199 -24.67 -11.80 39.38
N ALA A 200 -25.43 -11.01 38.62
CA ALA A 200 -25.90 -9.69 39.03
C ALA A 200 -26.82 -9.79 40.26
N ALA A 201 -27.75 -10.73 40.27
CA ALA A 201 -28.65 -10.99 41.40
C ALA A 201 -27.90 -11.47 42.65
N THR A 202 -26.90 -12.35 42.51
CA THR A 202 -26.05 -12.77 43.65
C THR A 202 -25.22 -11.63 44.20
N LEU A 203 -24.69 -10.74 43.34
CA LEU A 203 -23.97 -9.54 43.78
C LEU A 203 -24.88 -8.60 44.60
N LEU A 204 -26.12 -8.39 44.16
CA LEU A 204 -27.10 -7.58 44.91
C LEU A 204 -27.51 -8.24 46.23
N ALA A 205 -27.77 -9.55 46.24
CA ALA A 205 -28.11 -10.30 47.45
C ALA A 205 -26.96 -10.31 48.48
N SER A 206 -25.71 -10.45 48.02
CA SER A 206 -24.53 -10.43 48.89
C SER A 206 -24.30 -9.10 49.62
N LYS A 207 -24.93 -8.02 49.15
CA LYS A 207 -24.86 -6.67 49.74
C LYS A 207 -25.98 -6.35 50.72
N GLY A 208 -26.91 -7.28 50.97
CA GLY A 208 -27.76 -7.27 52.17
C GLY A 208 -29.08 -6.50 52.10
N GLU A 209 -29.46 -5.90 50.96
CA GLU A 209 -30.71 -5.11 50.85
C GLU A 209 -31.78 -5.68 49.90
N TYR A 210 -31.46 -6.71 49.12
CA TYR A 210 -32.44 -7.36 48.25
C TYR A 210 -32.78 -8.76 48.76
N LYS A 211 -34.07 -9.00 49.08
CA LYS A 211 -34.61 -10.37 49.19
C LYS A 211 -34.23 -11.10 47.90
N THR A 212 -33.59 -12.25 48.02
CA THR A 212 -33.12 -13.09 46.91
C THR A 212 -34.15 -13.15 45.79
N THR A 213 -33.98 -12.32 44.77
CA THR A 213 -34.78 -12.38 43.55
C THR A 213 -34.30 -13.60 42.80
N THR A 214 -35.11 -14.65 42.80
CA THR A 214 -34.87 -15.83 41.97
C THR A 214 -35.03 -15.41 40.52
N VAL A 215 -33.92 -15.34 39.79
CA VAL A 215 -33.92 -15.10 38.34
C VAL A 215 -34.40 -16.39 37.67
N ASP A 216 -35.52 -16.33 36.98
CA ASP A 216 -36.05 -17.44 36.18
C ASP A 216 -35.04 -17.82 35.09
N GLU A 217 -34.83 -19.13 34.88
CA GLU A 217 -33.89 -19.64 33.88
C GLU A 217 -34.36 -19.33 32.45
N ASN A 218 -35.67 -19.11 32.27
CA ASN A 218 -36.32 -18.81 31.00
C ASN A 218 -36.61 -17.32 30.79
N ILE A 219 -35.84 -16.43 31.42
CA ILE A 219 -36.01 -14.98 31.25
C ILE A 219 -35.84 -14.60 29.77
N SER A 220 -36.77 -13.81 29.23
CA SER A 220 -36.65 -13.33 27.85
C SER A 220 -35.42 -12.43 27.71
N THR A 221 -34.82 -12.39 26.52
CA THR A 221 -33.63 -11.57 26.27
C THR A 221 -33.88 -10.08 26.59
N GLN A 222 -35.09 -9.59 26.31
CA GLN A 222 -35.52 -8.22 26.61
C GLN A 222 -35.60 -7.97 28.12
N ASP A 223 -36.17 -8.90 28.88
CA ASP A 223 -36.31 -8.79 30.34
C ASP A 223 -34.96 -8.91 31.04
N ALA A 224 -34.07 -9.74 30.51
CA ALA A 224 -32.70 -9.87 31.01
C ALA A 224 -31.89 -8.59 30.79
N ILE A 225 -32.02 -7.95 29.62
CA ILE A 225 -31.40 -6.64 29.34
C ILE A 225 -31.97 -5.55 30.28
N SER A 226 -33.29 -5.54 30.48
CA SER A 226 -33.96 -4.60 31.38
C SER A 226 -33.49 -4.79 32.83
N PHE A 227 -33.39 -6.06 33.29
CA PHE A 227 -32.88 -6.40 34.61
C PHE A 227 -31.42 -5.93 34.79
N ILE A 228 -30.52 -6.26 33.86
CA ILE A 228 -29.11 -5.85 33.92
C ILE A 228 -28.98 -4.32 33.95
N SER A 229 -29.75 -3.61 33.12
CA SER A 229 -29.74 -2.15 33.07
C SER A 229 -30.15 -1.56 34.42
N LYS A 230 -31.22 -2.08 35.02
CA LYS A 230 -31.66 -1.67 36.36
C LYS A 230 -30.62 -1.97 37.45
N VAL A 231 -29.95 -3.13 37.38
CA VAL A 231 -28.86 -3.44 38.34
C VAL A 231 -27.68 -2.48 38.18
N ILE A 232 -27.34 -2.09 36.95
CA ILE A 232 -26.28 -1.10 36.70
C ILE A 232 -26.69 0.25 37.28
N ASP A 233 -27.92 0.70 37.04
CA ASP A 233 -28.43 1.96 37.59
C ASP A 233 -28.43 1.92 39.12
N ASP A 234 -28.93 0.85 39.74
CA ASP A 234 -28.95 0.68 41.21
C ASP A 234 -27.51 0.68 41.79
N LEU A 235 -26.55 0.03 41.11
CA LEU A 235 -25.15 0.00 41.51
C LEU A 235 -24.46 1.36 41.33
N GLN A 236 -24.83 2.13 40.30
CA GLN A 236 -24.29 3.47 40.04
C GLN A 236 -24.84 4.48 41.05
N HIS A 237 -26.13 4.42 41.40
CA HIS A 237 -26.74 5.23 42.45
C HIS A 237 -26.21 4.86 43.85
N TRP A 238 -25.69 3.65 44.02
CA TRP A 238 -24.99 3.19 45.22
C TRP A 238 -23.53 3.63 45.33
N ALA A 239 -22.95 4.30 44.31
CA ALA A 239 -21.65 4.94 44.46
C ALA A 239 -21.76 6.01 45.58
N PRO A 240 -20.92 5.95 46.62
CA PRO A 240 -21.29 6.44 47.94
C PRO A 240 -21.26 7.98 48.01
N SER A 241 -22.44 8.58 48.05
CA SER A 241 -22.66 9.97 48.48
C SER A 241 -23.34 10.08 49.87
N GLY A 242 -23.55 8.95 50.57
CA GLY A 242 -24.30 8.88 51.84
C GLY A 242 -23.47 8.74 53.13
N PRO A 243 -23.99 9.21 54.29
CA PRO A 243 -23.25 9.52 55.53
C PRO A 243 -22.78 8.31 56.37
N PHE A 244 -22.99 7.08 55.92
CA PHE A 244 -22.70 5.87 56.71
C PHE A 244 -21.20 5.63 56.98
N HIS A 245 -20.30 6.25 56.21
CA HIS A 245 -18.85 6.18 56.45
C HIS A 245 -18.33 7.18 57.50
N GLN A 246 -19.13 8.16 57.96
CA GLN A 246 -18.69 9.12 58.99
C GLN A 246 -18.68 8.53 60.42
N ALA A 247 -19.50 7.52 60.70
CA ALA A 247 -19.56 6.90 62.03
C ALA A 247 -18.38 5.94 62.30
N ARG A 248 -17.91 5.20 61.29
CA ARG A 248 -16.80 4.24 61.44
C ARG A 248 -15.42 4.91 61.49
N HIS A 249 -15.27 6.13 60.94
CA HIS A 249 -14.02 6.89 61.04
C HIS A 249 -13.83 7.62 62.37
N LYS A 250 -14.92 7.95 63.10
CA LYS A 250 -14.82 8.59 64.43
C LYS A 250 -14.26 7.67 65.52
N GLY A 251 -14.38 6.34 65.37
CA GLY A 251 -13.86 5.36 66.34
C GLY A 251 -12.37 5.01 66.19
N LEU A 252 -11.78 5.25 65.00
CA LEU A 252 -10.36 4.93 64.70
C LEU A 252 -9.46 6.16 64.59
N SER A 253 -10.02 7.37 64.72
CA SER A 253 -9.29 8.65 64.58
C SER A 253 -8.45 9.06 65.80
N LYS A 254 -8.41 8.28 66.89
CA LYS A 254 -7.64 8.68 68.09
C LYS A 254 -6.17 8.24 68.10
N LYS A 255 -5.69 7.42 67.16
CA LYS A 255 -4.28 6.99 67.10
C LYS A 255 -3.83 6.60 65.67
N VAL A 256 -3.93 7.49 64.69
CA VAL A 256 -3.18 7.31 63.43
C VAL A 256 -2.68 8.65 62.92
N THR A 257 -1.37 8.79 62.97
CA THR A 257 -0.53 9.86 62.40
C THR A 257 -0.88 10.10 60.92
N PRO A 258 -0.89 11.35 60.42
CA PRO A 258 -1.52 11.69 59.15
C PRO A 258 -0.67 11.26 57.94
N LEU A 259 -0.97 10.10 57.35
CA LEU A 259 -0.45 9.70 56.03
C LEU A 259 -1.37 10.21 54.92
N LYS A 260 -1.17 11.46 54.52
CA LYS A 260 -1.99 12.19 53.52
C LYS A 260 -1.65 12.05 52.01
N PRO A 261 -0.74 11.18 51.50
CA PRO A 261 -0.58 11.06 50.04
C PRO A 261 -1.29 9.85 49.38
N ARG A 262 -1.82 8.87 50.14
CA ARG A 262 -2.19 7.56 49.57
C ARG A 262 -3.46 7.50 48.70
N VAL A 263 -4.35 8.48 48.75
CA VAL A 263 -5.62 8.44 47.97
C VAL A 263 -5.42 8.89 46.52
N LYS A 264 -4.53 9.87 46.27
CA LYS A 264 -4.25 10.35 44.91
C LYS A 264 -3.53 9.31 44.04
N ILE A 265 -2.76 8.42 44.68
CA ILE A 265 -2.01 7.36 43.98
C ILE A 265 -2.95 6.28 43.42
N LYS A 266 -3.99 5.90 44.16
CA LYS A 266 -4.96 4.89 43.69
C LYS A 266 -5.79 5.36 42.49
N GLN A 267 -6.16 6.65 42.46
CA GLN A 267 -6.93 7.19 41.35
C GLN A 267 -6.10 7.29 40.06
N ARG A 268 -4.82 7.67 40.16
CA ARG A 268 -3.90 7.66 39.01
C ARG A 268 -3.68 6.25 38.46
N HIS A 269 -3.44 5.26 39.32
CA HIS A 269 -3.30 3.88 38.87
C HIS A 269 -4.56 3.30 38.22
N SER A 270 -5.75 3.73 38.66
CA SER A 270 -7.00 3.31 38.01
C SER A 270 -7.14 3.90 36.59
N GLN A 271 -6.67 5.13 36.39
CA GLN A 271 -6.73 5.80 35.09
C GLN A 271 -5.65 5.28 34.13
N GLU A 272 -4.42 5.08 34.63
CA GLU A 272 -3.33 4.44 33.89
C GLU A 272 -3.70 3.02 33.46
N LYS A 273 -4.37 2.25 34.33
CA LYS A 273 -4.84 0.90 33.99
C LYS A 273 -5.83 0.92 32.82
N LEU A 274 -6.79 1.85 32.80
CA LEU A 274 -7.75 1.97 31.70
C LEU A 274 -7.08 2.37 30.38
N GLN A 275 -6.08 3.27 30.45
CA GLN A 275 -5.28 3.66 29.29
C GLN A 275 -4.45 2.49 28.73
N LEU A 276 -3.82 1.70 29.61
CA LEU A 276 -3.10 0.49 29.20
C LEU A 276 -4.04 -0.55 28.61
N GLU A 277 -5.25 -0.74 29.17
CA GLU A 277 -6.25 -1.66 28.61
C GLU A 277 -6.80 -1.22 27.25
N SER A 278 -6.90 0.09 26.97
CA SER A 278 -7.23 0.57 25.63
C SER A 278 -6.07 0.38 24.65
N GLU A 279 -4.84 0.62 25.10
CA GLU A 279 -3.65 0.49 24.26
C GLU A 279 -3.38 -0.97 23.88
N VAL A 280 -3.54 -1.90 24.83
CA VAL A 280 -3.44 -3.35 24.56
C VAL A 280 -4.50 -3.80 23.56
N ARG A 281 -5.73 -3.28 23.64
CA ARG A 281 -6.78 -3.55 22.65
C ARG A 281 -6.39 -3.05 21.26
N ARG A 282 -5.94 -1.79 21.16
CA ARG A 282 -5.46 -1.19 19.91
C ARG A 282 -4.33 -2.00 19.28
N ILE A 283 -3.33 -2.38 20.07
CA ILE A 283 -2.19 -3.20 19.61
C ILE A 283 -2.65 -4.59 19.15
N THR A 284 -3.64 -5.19 19.82
CA THR A 284 -4.19 -6.50 19.43
C THR A 284 -4.92 -6.42 18.09
N GLU A 285 -5.73 -5.39 17.88
CA GLU A 285 -6.42 -5.13 16.60
C GLU A 285 -5.42 -4.85 15.47
N GLU A 286 -4.38 -4.04 15.71
CA GLU A 286 -3.32 -3.78 14.73
C GLU A 286 -2.55 -5.06 14.38
N LYS A 287 -2.28 -5.93 15.37
CA LYS A 287 -1.65 -7.23 15.14
C LYS A 287 -2.51 -8.13 14.25
N GLU A 288 -3.82 -8.24 14.52
CA GLU A 288 -4.73 -9.04 13.69
C GLU A 288 -4.81 -8.51 12.26
N GLN A 289 -4.81 -7.18 12.07
CA GLN A 289 -4.76 -6.58 10.74
C GLN A 289 -3.46 -6.89 10.00
N LEU A 290 -2.32 -6.81 10.69
CA LEU A 290 -1.02 -7.17 10.11
C LEU A 290 -0.93 -8.65 9.76
N GLU A 291 -1.47 -9.54 10.60
CA GLU A 291 -1.54 -10.98 10.31
C GLU A 291 -2.39 -11.26 9.06
N LYS A 292 -3.51 -10.55 8.89
CA LYS A 292 -4.34 -10.64 7.69
C LYS A 292 -3.58 -10.18 6.44
N ILE A 293 -2.93 -9.01 6.49
CA ILE A 293 -2.13 -8.48 5.37
C ILE A 293 -0.98 -9.43 5.02
N ASN A 294 -0.32 -10.01 6.02
CA ASN A 294 0.76 -10.96 5.80
C ASN A 294 0.25 -12.27 5.18
N GLY A 295 -0.96 -12.69 5.52
CA GLY A 295 -1.68 -13.78 4.84
C GLY A 295 -1.92 -13.49 3.36
N ASP A 296 -2.48 -12.32 3.04
CA ASP A 296 -2.76 -11.89 1.66
C ASP A 296 -1.46 -11.80 0.83
N LEU A 297 -0.39 -11.21 1.40
CA LEU A 297 0.92 -11.14 0.75
C LEU A 297 1.53 -12.52 0.49
N LYS A 298 1.35 -13.47 1.40
CA LYS A 298 1.81 -14.85 1.20
C LYS A 298 1.09 -15.51 0.03
N SER A 299 -0.22 -15.32 -0.09
CA SER A 299 -1.00 -15.79 -1.24
C SER A 299 -0.57 -15.15 -2.55
N ASP A 300 -0.30 -13.85 -2.57
CA ASP A 300 0.20 -13.15 -3.75
C ASP A 300 1.59 -13.67 -4.20
N VAL A 301 2.50 -13.87 -3.24
CA VAL A 301 3.83 -14.44 -3.53
C VAL A 301 3.72 -15.84 -4.13
N GLU A 302 2.79 -16.66 -3.64
CA GLU A 302 2.55 -17.99 -4.18
C GLU A 302 1.95 -17.94 -5.59
N LEU A 303 1.02 -17.02 -5.84
CA LEU A 303 0.48 -16.75 -7.19
C LEU A 303 1.57 -16.32 -8.18
N PHE A 304 2.43 -15.37 -7.81
CA PHE A 304 3.53 -14.93 -8.67
C PHE A 304 4.52 -16.05 -8.93
N ARG A 305 4.79 -16.90 -7.94
CA ARG A 305 5.66 -18.07 -8.09
C ARG A 305 5.08 -19.09 -9.06
N SER A 306 3.77 -19.31 -9.05
CA SER A 306 3.08 -20.17 -10.02
C SER A 306 3.18 -19.58 -11.44
N ARG A 307 2.87 -18.30 -11.62
CA ARG A 307 3.02 -17.63 -12.93
C ARG A 307 4.44 -17.66 -13.47
N ALA A 308 5.45 -17.52 -12.60
CA ALA A 308 6.84 -17.62 -13.00
C ALA A 308 7.23 -19.03 -13.45
N LYS A 309 6.64 -20.07 -12.85
CA LYS A 309 6.81 -21.46 -13.32
C LYS A 309 6.14 -21.68 -14.68
N ASP A 310 4.92 -21.17 -14.84
CA ASP A 310 4.18 -21.29 -16.10
C ASP A 310 4.92 -20.59 -17.25
N ALA A 311 5.38 -19.36 -17.03
CA ALA A 311 6.18 -18.61 -18.01
C ALA A 311 7.51 -19.30 -18.34
N LYS A 312 8.15 -19.94 -17.34
CA LYS A 312 9.36 -20.73 -17.57
C LYS A 312 9.08 -21.96 -18.45
N GLN A 313 7.99 -22.67 -18.19
CA GLN A 313 7.57 -23.83 -19.00
C GLN A 313 7.22 -23.41 -20.44
N GLU A 314 6.54 -22.27 -20.61
CA GLU A 314 6.22 -21.72 -21.93
C GLU A 314 7.50 -21.37 -22.71
N LEU A 315 8.48 -20.75 -22.05
CA LEU A 315 9.77 -20.44 -22.64
C LEU A 315 10.56 -21.72 -23.02
N GLU A 316 10.54 -22.74 -22.18
CA GLU A 316 11.13 -24.06 -22.49
C GLU A 316 10.44 -24.72 -23.70
N GLN A 317 9.12 -24.60 -23.82
CA GLN A 317 8.37 -25.10 -24.99
C GLN A 317 8.73 -24.36 -26.28
N LEU A 318 8.77 -23.02 -26.25
CA LEU A 318 9.14 -22.21 -27.41
C LEU A 318 10.59 -22.45 -27.84
N THR A 319 11.50 -22.61 -26.87
CA THR A 319 12.91 -22.92 -27.15
C THR A 319 13.04 -24.31 -27.77
N GLY A 320 12.27 -25.30 -27.27
CA GLY A 320 12.20 -26.64 -27.86
C GLY A 320 11.66 -26.64 -29.29
N GLN A 321 10.61 -25.86 -29.57
CA GLN A 321 10.04 -25.71 -30.93
C GLN A 321 11.04 -25.07 -31.90
N ASN A 322 11.70 -23.98 -31.49
CA ASN A 322 12.71 -23.32 -32.34
C ASN A 322 13.90 -24.23 -32.65
N SER A 323 14.27 -25.14 -31.73
CA SER A 323 15.32 -26.13 -32.00
C SER A 323 14.89 -27.24 -32.97
N ALA A 324 13.58 -27.50 -33.11
CA ALA A 324 13.05 -28.43 -34.11
C ALA A 324 12.96 -27.78 -35.50
N ASP A 325 12.71 -26.46 -35.55
CA ASP A 325 12.69 -25.67 -36.78
C ASP A 325 14.10 -25.33 -37.33
N ALA A 326 15.16 -25.55 -36.53
CA ALA A 326 16.55 -25.46 -37.00
C ALA A 326 16.89 -26.51 -38.09
N ASN A 327 16.08 -27.55 -38.29
CA ASN A 327 16.16 -28.42 -39.46
C ASN A 327 15.73 -27.72 -40.78
N GLY A 328 15.11 -26.53 -40.70
CA GLY A 328 14.81 -25.68 -41.85
C GLY A 328 16.02 -24.92 -42.40
N GLU A 329 17.04 -24.70 -41.56
CA GLU A 329 18.29 -24.02 -41.97
C GLU A 329 19.13 -24.93 -42.87
N GLU A 330 19.14 -26.24 -42.60
CA GLU A 330 19.79 -27.26 -43.46
C GLU A 330 19.09 -27.43 -44.82
N LEU A 331 17.79 -27.10 -44.91
CA LEU A 331 17.03 -27.06 -46.17
C LEU A 331 17.31 -25.79 -46.99
N ALA A 332 17.52 -24.65 -46.32
CA ALA A 332 17.90 -23.39 -46.97
C ALA A 332 19.35 -23.44 -47.49
N GLU A 333 20.28 -24.01 -46.73
CA GLU A 333 21.67 -24.19 -47.17
C GLU A 333 21.79 -25.17 -48.35
N ASN A 334 21.02 -26.26 -48.38
CA ASN A 334 20.98 -27.17 -49.52
C ASN A 334 20.38 -26.52 -50.78
N SER A 335 19.37 -25.65 -50.64
CA SER A 335 18.79 -24.91 -51.77
C SER A 335 19.75 -23.84 -52.32
N ALA A 336 20.49 -23.17 -51.44
CA ALA A 336 21.53 -22.22 -51.82
C ALA A 336 22.68 -22.92 -52.56
N HIS A 337 23.16 -24.07 -52.06
CA HIS A 337 24.19 -24.87 -52.73
C HIS A 337 23.76 -25.40 -54.10
N GLN A 338 22.49 -25.80 -54.27
CA GLN A 338 21.99 -26.26 -55.56
C GLN A 338 21.95 -25.11 -56.59
N SER A 339 21.64 -23.89 -56.14
CA SER A 339 21.58 -22.69 -56.99
C SER A 339 22.98 -22.21 -57.42
N THR A 340 23.96 -22.23 -56.53
CA THR A 340 25.36 -21.91 -56.88
C THR A 340 25.99 -22.95 -57.80
N THR A 341 25.65 -24.23 -57.63
CA THR A 341 26.15 -25.30 -58.51
C THR A 341 25.63 -25.14 -59.95
N GLN A 342 24.35 -24.78 -60.13
CA GLN A 342 23.77 -24.53 -61.46
C GLN A 342 24.37 -23.30 -62.15
N LEU A 343 24.66 -22.25 -61.41
CA LEU A 343 25.35 -21.07 -61.95
C LEU A 343 26.78 -21.41 -62.38
N GLN A 344 27.50 -22.22 -61.60
CA GLN A 344 28.87 -22.58 -61.92
C GLN A 344 28.99 -23.51 -63.14
N GLU A 345 28.01 -24.41 -63.35
CA GLU A 345 27.93 -25.22 -64.59
C GLU A 345 27.59 -24.38 -65.83
N ALA A 346 26.83 -23.30 -65.69
CA ALA A 346 26.51 -22.39 -66.79
C ALA A 346 27.74 -21.60 -67.29
N PHE A 347 28.75 -21.39 -66.44
CA PHE A 347 30.00 -20.70 -66.81
C PHE A 347 31.09 -21.61 -67.40
N GLN A 348 30.89 -22.94 -67.41
CA GLN A 348 31.89 -23.90 -67.93
C GLN A 348 31.57 -24.47 -69.31
N GLN A 349 30.55 -23.99 -70.03
CA GLN A 349 30.34 -24.38 -71.43
C GLN A 349 31.06 -23.42 -72.41
N PRO A 350 32.12 -23.87 -73.11
CA PRO A 350 32.66 -23.11 -74.24
C PRO A 350 31.76 -23.36 -75.45
N LYS A 351 31.01 -22.34 -75.88
CA LYS A 351 30.31 -22.39 -77.17
C LYS A 351 31.14 -21.75 -78.27
N GLU A 352 31.61 -22.64 -79.14
CA GLU A 352 32.22 -22.39 -80.44
C GLU A 352 31.36 -21.48 -81.32
N ILE A 353 32.08 -20.70 -82.12
CA ILE A 353 31.63 -19.81 -83.18
C ILE A 353 31.13 -20.64 -84.38
N GLN A 354 29.95 -20.33 -84.93
CA GLN A 354 29.76 -20.27 -86.39
C GLN A 354 28.49 -19.52 -86.78
N GLY A 355 28.62 -18.73 -87.86
CA GLY A 355 27.68 -17.68 -88.25
C GLY A 355 26.50 -18.14 -89.10
N HIS A 356 25.59 -17.20 -89.38
CA HIS A 356 25.33 -16.68 -90.72
C HIS A 356 24.20 -15.62 -90.69
N ALA A 357 24.49 -14.48 -91.34
CA ALA A 357 23.66 -13.70 -92.26
C ALA A 357 22.34 -13.01 -91.84
N GLU A 358 22.30 -11.73 -92.25
CA GLU A 358 21.18 -11.00 -92.86
C GLU A 358 20.02 -10.49 -91.96
N LEU A 359 20.00 -9.18 -91.70
CA LEU A 359 19.19 -8.22 -92.48
C LEU A 359 19.29 -6.78 -91.94
N ASP A 360 19.26 -5.86 -92.89
CA ASP A 360 19.23 -4.41 -92.80
C ASP A 360 18.19 -3.82 -91.82
N SER A 361 18.61 -2.78 -91.11
CA SER A 361 18.11 -1.40 -91.25
C SER A 361 17.93 -0.66 -89.91
N LYS A 362 18.43 0.58 -89.92
CA LYS A 362 18.19 1.72 -89.00
C LYS A 362 19.14 1.86 -87.81
N ASP A 363 20.33 2.34 -88.16
CA ASP A 363 21.03 3.33 -87.33
C ASP A 363 20.26 4.65 -87.37
N GLU A 364 19.78 5.09 -86.21
CA GLU A 364 20.05 6.42 -85.63
C GLU A 364 19.23 6.60 -84.34
N GLN A 365 19.90 7.05 -83.28
CA GLN A 365 19.43 7.34 -81.91
C GLN A 365 19.55 6.23 -80.85
N ILE A 366 20.79 5.89 -80.49
CA ILE A 366 21.13 5.58 -79.09
C ILE A 366 22.49 6.25 -78.79
N ASP A 367 22.46 7.57 -78.65
CA ASP A 367 23.44 8.29 -77.84
C ASP A 367 22.83 8.47 -76.45
N ALA A 368 23.65 8.29 -75.41
CA ALA A 368 23.38 8.50 -73.99
C ALA A 368 22.74 7.33 -73.20
N ALA A 369 23.53 6.27 -73.00
CA ALA A 369 23.49 5.50 -71.75
C ALA A 369 24.89 4.92 -71.46
N PHE A 370 25.89 5.80 -71.39
CA PHE A 370 27.08 5.49 -70.60
C PHE A 370 26.62 5.57 -69.15
N PHE A 371 26.40 4.42 -68.53
CA PHE A 371 26.29 4.35 -67.07
C PHE A 371 27.70 4.62 -66.54
N ASP A 372 27.85 5.70 -65.78
CA ASP A 372 29.10 6.02 -65.08
C ASP A 372 29.36 4.91 -64.06
N GLU A 373 30.29 4.00 -64.38
CA GLU A 373 30.69 2.88 -63.50
C GLU A 373 31.16 3.38 -62.12
N ASP A 374 31.68 4.60 -62.05
CA ASP A 374 32.13 5.25 -60.82
C ASP A 374 30.96 5.54 -59.84
N GLU A 375 29.74 5.82 -60.35
CA GLU A 375 28.58 6.12 -59.49
C GLU A 375 28.01 4.83 -58.87
N LEU A 376 28.17 3.70 -59.57
CA LEU A 376 27.77 2.38 -59.11
C LEU A 376 28.73 1.80 -58.06
N GLU A 377 30.03 2.10 -58.19
CA GLU A 377 31.04 1.71 -57.20
C GLU A 377 30.85 2.47 -55.87
N ASP A 378 30.56 3.78 -55.93
CA ASP A 378 30.26 4.60 -54.75
C ASP A 378 28.97 4.15 -54.03
N GLU A 379 27.93 3.74 -54.76
CA GLU A 379 26.71 3.19 -54.15
C GLU A 379 26.95 1.83 -53.49
N LEU A 380 27.79 0.99 -54.10
CA LEU A 380 28.12 -0.33 -53.56
C LEU A 380 28.98 -0.22 -52.29
N GLU A 381 29.98 0.67 -52.27
CA GLU A 381 30.86 0.89 -51.13
C GLU A 381 30.09 1.47 -49.93
N LYS A 382 29.13 2.37 -50.20
CA LYS A 382 28.22 2.91 -49.19
C LYS A 382 27.28 1.85 -48.60
N ALA A 383 26.76 0.94 -49.43
CA ALA A 383 25.93 -0.17 -48.96
C ALA A 383 26.72 -1.14 -48.07
N PHE A 384 27.96 -1.46 -48.45
CA PHE A 384 28.86 -2.33 -47.68
C PHE A 384 29.25 -1.72 -46.33
N ALA A 385 29.56 -0.42 -46.30
CA ALA A 385 29.89 0.30 -45.07
C ALA A 385 28.69 0.34 -44.09
N GLU A 386 27.48 0.47 -44.61
CA GLU A 386 26.27 0.49 -43.79
C GLU A 386 25.92 -0.89 -43.22
N GLU A 387 26.21 -1.97 -43.95
CA GLU A 387 25.98 -3.35 -43.49
C GLU A 387 27.01 -3.80 -42.45
N LEU A 388 28.30 -3.49 -42.65
CA LEU A 388 29.36 -3.71 -41.65
C LEU A 388 29.14 -2.89 -40.37
N GLY A 389 28.55 -1.70 -40.48
CA GLY A 389 28.15 -0.89 -39.33
C GLY A 389 26.99 -1.48 -38.52
N LYS A 390 26.15 -2.33 -39.12
CA LYS A 390 25.03 -3.02 -38.45
C LYS A 390 25.52 -4.28 -37.72
N THR A 391 26.45 -5.04 -38.29
CA THR A 391 27.00 -6.27 -37.66
C THR A 391 27.89 -5.95 -36.45
N ALA A 392 28.73 -4.92 -36.53
CA ALA A 392 29.57 -4.50 -35.40
C ALA A 392 28.76 -3.99 -34.18
N LYS A 393 27.56 -3.43 -34.41
CA LYS A 393 26.65 -3.01 -33.32
C LYS A 393 25.94 -4.19 -32.64
N ASN A 394 25.77 -5.30 -33.33
CA ASN A 394 25.10 -6.48 -32.80
C ASN A 394 26.04 -7.36 -31.94
N GLU A 395 27.32 -7.48 -32.31
CA GLU A 395 28.32 -8.20 -31.49
C GLU A 395 28.57 -7.52 -30.12
N ASP A 396 28.56 -6.18 -30.11
CA ASP A 396 28.77 -5.39 -28.90
C ASP A 396 27.55 -5.44 -27.94
N ALA A 397 26.36 -5.77 -28.47
CA ALA A 397 25.15 -6.02 -27.68
C ALA A 397 25.15 -7.41 -27.04
N ALA A 398 25.55 -8.45 -27.78
CA ALA A 398 25.63 -9.83 -27.29
C ALA A 398 26.67 -9.99 -26.16
N SER A 399 27.81 -9.30 -26.26
CA SER A 399 28.84 -9.30 -25.21
C SER A 399 28.35 -8.67 -23.91
N LYS A 400 27.58 -7.56 -23.98
CA LYS A 400 26.97 -6.89 -22.82
C LYS A 400 25.87 -7.71 -22.16
N GLU A 401 25.19 -8.58 -22.90
CA GLU A 401 24.13 -9.45 -22.38
C GLU A 401 24.69 -10.62 -21.56
N SER A 402 25.81 -11.21 -22.00
CA SER A 402 26.49 -12.29 -21.24
C SER A 402 27.01 -11.82 -19.86
N GLY A 403 27.48 -10.57 -19.78
CA GLY A 403 27.91 -9.95 -18.52
C GLY A 403 26.77 -9.70 -17.54
N LYS A 404 25.57 -9.37 -18.05
CA LYS A 404 24.36 -9.20 -17.22
C LYS A 404 23.90 -10.54 -16.64
N LEU A 405 23.93 -11.63 -17.41
CA LEU A 405 23.52 -12.95 -16.95
C LEU A 405 24.38 -13.48 -15.80
N ARG A 406 25.72 -13.35 -15.90
CA ARG A 406 26.62 -13.72 -14.79
C ARG A 406 26.36 -12.89 -13.54
N HIS A 407 26.03 -11.61 -13.70
CA HIS A 407 25.76 -10.73 -12.57
C HIS A 407 24.42 -11.02 -11.88
N VAL A 408 23.37 -11.35 -12.65
CA VAL A 408 22.08 -11.79 -12.10
C VAL A 408 22.25 -13.07 -11.28
N SER A 409 22.99 -14.04 -11.79
CA SER A 409 23.25 -15.30 -11.08
C SER A 409 24.02 -15.10 -9.76
N GLN A 410 24.93 -14.11 -9.72
CA GLN A 410 25.61 -13.71 -8.48
C GLN A 410 24.67 -13.05 -7.47
N LEU A 411 23.73 -12.22 -7.93
CA LEU A 411 22.73 -11.60 -7.05
C LEU A 411 21.72 -12.61 -6.50
N GLU A 412 21.35 -13.63 -7.29
CA GLU A 412 20.49 -14.71 -6.84
C GLU A 412 21.14 -15.54 -5.73
N THR A 413 22.44 -15.81 -5.85
CA THR A 413 23.20 -16.53 -4.81
C THR A 413 23.35 -15.71 -3.53
N GLU A 414 23.60 -14.40 -3.62
CA GLU A 414 23.59 -13.47 -2.47
C GLU A 414 22.20 -13.36 -1.81
N LEU A 415 21.13 -13.30 -2.61
CA LEU A 415 19.76 -13.27 -2.10
C LEU A 415 19.43 -14.58 -1.35
N GLN A 416 19.84 -15.71 -1.90
CA GLN A 416 19.59 -17.01 -1.28
C GLN A 416 20.35 -17.15 0.04
N THR A 417 21.62 -16.72 0.11
CA THR A 417 22.40 -16.73 1.36
C THR A 417 21.80 -15.82 2.43
N THR A 418 21.32 -14.63 2.06
CA THR A 418 20.65 -13.72 3.03
C THR A 418 19.32 -14.29 3.53
N LYS A 419 18.57 -14.97 2.66
CA LYS A 419 17.33 -15.66 3.03
C LYS A 419 17.57 -16.79 4.02
N ASP A 420 18.62 -17.59 3.79
CA ASP A 420 18.98 -18.68 4.67
C ASP A 420 19.50 -18.17 6.03
N ALA A 421 20.24 -17.05 6.04
CA ALA A 421 20.65 -16.38 7.29
C ALA A 421 19.46 -15.85 8.10
N LEU A 422 18.46 -15.25 7.43
CA LEU A 422 17.23 -14.78 8.09
C LEU A 422 16.41 -15.95 8.63
N LYS A 423 16.33 -17.05 7.90
CA LYS A 423 15.65 -18.27 8.35
C LYS A 423 16.30 -18.82 9.61
N ASN A 424 17.62 -18.95 9.64
CA ASN A 424 18.36 -19.40 10.82
C ASN A 424 18.15 -18.47 12.02
N LYS A 425 18.15 -17.14 11.82
CA LYS A 425 17.87 -16.18 12.90
C LYS A 425 16.44 -16.25 13.43
N THR A 426 15.48 -16.56 12.55
CA THR A 426 14.08 -16.76 12.94
C THR A 426 13.93 -18.04 13.77
N GLU A 427 14.63 -19.11 13.39
CA GLU A 427 14.67 -20.36 14.15
C GLU A 427 15.36 -20.17 15.51
N GLU A 428 16.46 -19.42 15.59
CA GLU A 428 17.11 -19.04 16.86
C GLU A 428 16.16 -18.27 17.79
N LEU A 429 15.40 -17.30 17.24
CA LEU A 429 14.40 -16.54 18.00
C LEU A 429 13.26 -17.43 18.49
N ALA A 430 12.78 -18.35 17.65
CA ALA A 430 11.74 -19.30 18.04
C ALA A 430 12.22 -20.21 19.17
N LEU A 431 13.45 -20.75 19.07
CA LEU A 431 14.07 -21.56 20.12
C LEU A 431 14.27 -20.78 21.42
N ALA A 432 14.74 -19.53 21.35
CA ALA A 432 14.89 -18.68 22.53
C ALA A 432 13.54 -18.38 23.19
N THR A 433 12.48 -18.17 22.40
CA THR A 433 11.13 -17.93 22.90
C THR A 433 10.56 -19.18 23.56
N GLU A 434 10.77 -20.36 22.96
CA GLU A 434 10.36 -21.65 23.51
C GLU A 434 11.12 -21.96 24.81
N GLN A 435 12.43 -21.71 24.84
CA GLN A 435 13.24 -21.87 26.04
C GLN A 435 12.78 -20.95 27.17
N HIS A 436 12.51 -19.68 26.86
CA HIS A 436 11.94 -18.73 27.83
C HIS A 436 10.56 -19.16 28.34
N ALA A 437 9.72 -19.73 27.47
CA ALA A 437 8.43 -20.30 27.89
C ALA A 437 8.61 -21.51 28.83
N ARG A 438 9.61 -22.37 28.59
CA ARG A 438 9.93 -23.48 29.50
C ARG A 438 10.48 -22.98 30.83
N GLU A 439 11.38 -22.01 30.82
CA GLU A 439 11.92 -21.38 32.04
C GLU A 439 10.80 -20.72 32.87
N LEU A 440 9.80 -20.10 32.23
CA LEU A 440 8.61 -19.57 32.91
C LEU A 440 7.73 -20.66 33.54
N VAL A 441 7.61 -21.81 32.89
CA VAL A 441 6.87 -22.96 33.43
C VAL A 441 7.62 -23.58 34.62
N GLU A 442 8.94 -23.76 34.49
CA GLU A 442 9.83 -24.27 35.56
C GLU A 442 9.94 -23.31 36.75
N ALA A 443 9.91 -21.99 36.52
CA ALA A 443 9.85 -20.96 37.56
C ALA A 443 8.50 -20.89 38.30
N GLY A 444 7.61 -21.87 38.07
CA GLY A 444 6.37 -22.06 38.84
C GLY A 444 5.14 -21.44 38.19
N GLY A 445 5.09 -21.37 36.86
CA GLY A 445 3.95 -20.87 36.07
C GLY A 445 2.68 -21.75 36.09
N SER A 446 2.46 -22.58 37.12
CA SER A 446 1.13 -23.17 37.35
C SER A 446 0.24 -22.13 38.04
N LYS A 447 -0.98 -21.96 37.54
CA LYS A 447 -1.94 -20.88 37.88
C LYS A 447 -2.35 -20.78 39.36
N GLU A 448 -1.78 -21.57 40.27
CA GLU A 448 -2.03 -21.49 41.70
C GLU A 448 -0.71 -21.33 42.48
N LYS A 449 -0.47 -20.10 42.93
CA LYS A 449 0.47 -19.71 44.00
C LYS A 449 1.96 -19.64 43.65
N CYS A 450 2.36 -18.98 42.56
CA CYS A 450 3.72 -18.43 42.54
C CYS A 450 3.78 -17.07 43.26
N ARG A 451 4.02 -17.12 44.58
CA ARG A 451 4.60 -15.97 45.31
C ARG A 451 6.09 -15.93 44.95
N CYS A 452 6.44 -15.42 43.78
CA CYS A 452 7.83 -15.05 43.50
C CYS A 452 8.25 -14.04 44.58
N LYS A 453 9.16 -14.46 45.48
CA LYS A 453 9.56 -13.64 46.63
C LYS A 453 10.30 -12.37 46.22
N ASN A 454 10.86 -12.31 45.00
CA ASN A 454 11.46 -11.13 44.40
C ASN A 454 10.82 -10.83 43.05
N LYS A 455 9.78 -9.99 43.06
CA LYS A 455 9.21 -9.44 41.81
C LYS A 455 10.22 -8.57 41.06
N GLU A 456 11.12 -7.91 41.79
CA GLU A 456 12.15 -7.04 41.22
C GLU A 456 13.12 -7.82 40.34
N ALA A 457 13.62 -8.97 40.78
CA ALA A 457 14.50 -9.82 39.97
C ALA A 457 13.84 -10.35 38.68
N TYR A 458 12.52 -10.60 38.72
CA TYR A 458 11.77 -11.00 37.53
C TYR A 458 11.58 -9.84 36.55
N VAL A 459 11.33 -8.63 37.05
CA VAL A 459 11.22 -7.42 36.22
C VAL A 459 12.58 -7.09 35.60
N GLU A 460 13.67 -7.13 36.36
CA GLU A 460 15.04 -6.92 35.85
C GLU A 460 15.39 -7.94 34.75
N SER A 461 15.02 -9.22 34.93
CA SER A 461 15.24 -10.25 33.91
C SER A 461 14.44 -10.00 32.63
N LEU A 462 13.19 -9.51 32.74
CA LEU A 462 12.39 -9.13 31.57
C LEU A 462 12.96 -7.90 30.87
N GLU A 463 13.40 -6.88 31.61
CA GLU A 463 14.03 -5.68 31.07
C GLU A 463 15.32 -6.04 30.32
N GLU A 464 16.16 -6.92 30.87
CA GLU A 464 17.38 -7.41 30.20
C GLU A 464 17.05 -8.14 28.89
N HIS A 465 16.00 -8.97 28.89
CA HIS A 465 15.59 -9.71 27.70
C HIS A 465 15.02 -8.80 26.61
N VAL A 466 14.21 -7.81 26.98
CA VAL A 466 13.69 -6.79 26.05
C VAL A 466 14.83 -5.97 25.44
N GLU A 467 15.84 -5.60 26.23
CA GLU A 467 17.00 -4.84 25.72
C GLU A 467 17.86 -5.68 24.77
N LYS A 468 18.04 -6.99 25.04
CA LYS A 468 18.70 -7.92 24.11
C LYS A 468 17.94 -8.06 22.78
N LEU A 469 16.61 -8.17 22.83
CA LEU A 469 15.75 -8.22 21.64
C LEU A 469 15.85 -6.92 20.83
N ARG A 470 15.85 -5.79 21.53
CA ARG A 470 16.03 -4.47 20.91
C ARG A 470 17.37 -4.35 20.20
N GLY A 471 18.47 -4.72 20.85
CA GLY A 471 19.81 -4.69 20.23
C GLY A 471 19.89 -5.59 19.00
N THR A 472 19.30 -6.79 19.06
CA THR A 472 19.25 -7.70 17.91
C THR A 472 18.46 -7.11 16.74
N MET A 473 17.33 -6.45 17.04
CA MET A 473 16.51 -5.81 16.02
C MET A 473 17.17 -4.57 15.40
N GLU A 474 17.88 -3.77 16.22
CA GLU A 474 18.68 -2.63 15.74
C GLU A 474 19.80 -3.09 14.79
N ASP A 475 20.46 -4.21 15.09
CA ASP A 475 21.47 -4.80 14.19
C ASP A 475 20.87 -5.28 12.86
N VAL A 476 19.72 -5.94 12.89
CA VAL A 476 19.02 -6.36 11.65
C VAL A 476 18.62 -5.13 10.82
N LEU A 477 18.06 -4.10 11.45
CA LEU A 477 17.68 -2.86 10.76
C LEU A 477 18.90 -2.13 10.17
N ARG A 478 20.06 -2.18 10.84
CA ARG A 478 21.32 -1.64 10.32
C ARG A 478 21.79 -2.39 9.06
N HIS A 479 21.67 -3.71 9.05
CA HIS A 479 21.99 -4.53 7.87
C HIS A 479 21.02 -4.25 6.71
N VAL A 480 19.72 -4.12 6.98
CA VAL A 480 18.73 -3.74 5.95
C VAL A 480 19.00 -2.34 5.40
N SER A 481 19.31 -1.37 6.28
CA SER A 481 19.61 0.00 5.87
C SER A 481 20.87 0.09 5.01
N THR A 482 21.92 -0.66 5.35
CA THR A 482 23.16 -0.71 4.54
C THR A 482 22.92 -1.38 3.20
N TYR A 483 22.10 -2.44 3.15
CA TYR A 483 21.70 -3.08 1.90
C TYR A 483 20.87 -2.14 1.01
N GLN A 484 19.90 -1.42 1.57
CA GLN A 484 19.12 -0.42 0.85
C GLN A 484 20.00 0.72 0.34
N GLY A 485 20.94 1.20 1.15
CA GLY A 485 21.92 2.22 0.72
C GLY A 485 22.80 1.73 -0.44
N ARG A 486 23.28 0.48 -0.40
CA ARG A 486 24.02 -0.14 -1.52
C ARG A 486 23.15 -0.28 -2.78
N LYS A 487 21.90 -0.75 -2.63
CA LYS A 487 20.94 -0.85 -3.75
C LYS A 487 20.72 0.53 -4.39
N ARG A 488 20.56 1.57 -3.56
CA ARG A 488 20.35 2.94 -4.00
C ARG A 488 21.54 3.49 -4.78
N ARG A 489 22.77 3.30 -4.30
CA ARG A 489 24.00 3.66 -5.03
C ARG A 489 24.15 2.93 -6.37
N ARG A 490 23.54 1.74 -6.52
CA ARG A 490 23.53 0.99 -7.79
C ARG A 490 22.46 1.49 -8.76
N THR A 491 21.28 1.86 -8.27
CA THR A 491 20.18 2.34 -9.13
C THR A 491 20.25 3.83 -9.44
N GLU A 492 20.86 4.63 -8.55
CA GLU A 492 20.91 6.09 -8.64
C GLU A 492 22.35 6.61 -8.92
N GLY A 493 23.35 5.72 -8.99
CA GLY A 493 24.77 6.06 -9.14
C GLY A 493 25.47 6.36 -7.81
N PRO A 494 26.83 6.37 -7.76
CA PRO A 494 27.55 6.75 -6.56
C PRO A 494 27.19 8.19 -6.17
N ASP A 495 26.91 8.41 -4.89
CA ASP A 495 26.79 9.76 -4.35
C ASP A 495 28.12 10.47 -4.62
N PHE A 496 28.16 11.36 -5.61
CA PHE A 496 29.36 12.10 -5.96
C PHE A 496 29.87 12.85 -4.72
N GLU A 497 31.14 12.60 -4.38
CA GLU A 497 31.89 13.38 -3.40
C GLU A 497 32.00 14.82 -3.92
N TYR A 498 31.59 15.77 -3.09
CA TYR A 498 31.86 17.20 -3.23
C TYR A 498 32.62 17.67 -1.99
#